data_AF-A0A3B8I7X2-F1
#
_entry.id   AF-A0A3B8I7X2-F1
#
_cell.length_a   1.000
_cell.length_b   1.000
_cell.length_c   1.000
_cell.angle_alpha   90.00
_cell.angle_beta   90.00
_cell.angle_gamma   90.00
#
_symmetry.space_group_name_H-M   'P 1'
#
loop_
_entity.id
_entity.type
_entity.pdbx_description
1 polymer ?
#
loop_
_entity_poly.entity_id
_entity_poly.type
_entity_poly.pdbx_seq_one_letter_code
_entity_poly.pdbx_strand_id
1 'polypeptide(L)'
;FVDGSQAEVYTVYLSGNAQQLWVLSAILYVAYNFALAMVVLTEYQSVSRRRDGIIGAAWGGFLLGLLVVLNYLALSRFLPIITHYQVPMLYVAGQISIYTKYVYTVVLWLGILTTAIANTYGFTQRIAEFSGFSYSWCLIMCSTLALPLSMQDFSLLVGRIYPIFGMLGLIIVIVIIGQAGKDILQRMYYNICQLYWGLRR
;
A
#
# COMPACT_ATOMS: atom_id res chain seq x y z
N PHE A 1 -20.00 31.31 -6.35
CA PHE A 1 -19.48 31.99 -5.16
C PHE A 1 -18.53 31.02 -4.48
N VAL A 2 -17.23 31.31 -4.56
CA VAL A 2 -16.18 30.46 -4.00
C VAL A 2 -16.17 30.73 -2.50
N ASP A 3 -16.58 29.75 -1.70
CA ASP A 3 -16.44 29.84 -0.25
C ASP A 3 -14.95 29.95 0.10
N GLY A 4 -14.62 30.97 0.91
CA GLY A 4 -13.25 31.29 1.31
C GLY A 4 -12.51 30.16 2.03
N SER A 5 -13.21 29.12 2.48
CA SER A 5 -12.62 27.90 3.06
C SER A 5 -11.86 27.05 2.03
N GLN A 6 -12.22 27.10 0.74
CA GLN A 6 -11.50 26.39 -0.30
C GLN A 6 -10.22 27.13 -0.69
N ALA A 7 -10.21 28.46 -0.59
CA ALA A 7 -9.05 29.31 -0.92
C ALA A 7 -7.86 29.09 0.02
N GLU A 8 -8.11 28.92 1.32
CA GLU A 8 -7.06 28.63 2.32
C GLU A 8 -6.47 27.23 2.16
N VAL A 9 -7.25 26.27 1.68
CA VAL A 9 -6.75 24.92 1.38
C VAL A 9 -5.74 24.97 0.22
N TYR A 10 -5.94 25.82 -0.79
CA TYR A 10 -5.02 25.94 -1.92
C TYR A 10 -3.67 26.58 -1.57
N THR A 11 -3.62 27.54 -0.64
CA THR A 11 -2.35 28.17 -0.22
C THR A 11 -1.49 27.24 0.61
N VAL A 12 -2.07 26.22 1.27
CA VAL A 12 -1.32 25.17 1.98
C VAL A 12 -0.66 24.19 1.00
N TYR A 13 -1.31 23.85 -0.12
CA TYR A 13 -0.72 22.98 -1.15
C TYR A 13 0.35 23.68 -2.00
N LEU A 14 0.32 25.02 -2.09
CA LEU A 14 1.33 25.85 -2.74
C LEU A 14 2.39 26.40 -1.77
N SER A 15 2.25 26.14 -0.46
CA SER A 15 3.27 26.42 0.53
C SER A 15 4.48 25.54 0.26
N GLY A 16 5.67 26.15 0.21
CA GLY A 16 6.94 25.46 -0.07
C GLY A 16 7.22 24.24 0.82
N ASN A 17 6.53 24.09 1.95
CA ASN A 17 6.61 22.92 2.82
C ASN A 17 5.92 21.66 2.22
N ALA A 18 4.82 21.79 1.47
CA ALA A 18 4.13 20.65 0.86
C ALA A 18 4.94 20.02 -0.28
N GLN A 19 5.68 20.85 -1.02
CA GLN A 19 6.67 20.41 -2.01
C GLN A 19 7.95 19.84 -1.38
N GLN A 20 8.24 20.06 -0.10
CA GLN A 20 9.45 19.52 0.55
C GLN A 20 9.26 18.10 1.11
N LEU A 21 8.02 17.65 1.30
CA LEU A 21 7.69 16.36 1.91
C LEU A 21 7.23 15.27 0.91
N TRP A 22 7.29 15.51 -0.40
CA TRP A 22 6.87 14.53 -1.41
C TRP A 22 7.62 13.20 -1.31
N VAL A 23 8.91 13.23 -0.95
CA VAL A 23 9.71 12.02 -0.72
C VAL A 23 9.15 11.24 0.46
N LEU A 24 8.82 11.93 1.56
CA LEU A 24 8.22 11.29 2.72
C LEU A 24 6.85 10.69 2.37
N SER A 25 6.01 11.42 1.63
CA SER A 25 4.72 10.92 1.14
C SER A 25 4.87 9.70 0.23
N ALA A 26 5.90 9.68 -0.64
CA ALA A 26 6.20 8.53 -1.49
C ALA A 26 6.65 7.31 -0.66
N ILE A 27 7.52 7.50 0.33
CA ILE A 27 7.95 6.44 1.24
C ILE A 27 6.76 5.90 2.04
N LEU A 28 5.92 6.79 2.61
CA LEU A 28 4.72 6.39 3.35
C LEU A 28 3.72 5.65 2.46
N TYR A 29 3.55 6.08 1.20
CA TYR A 29 2.71 5.41 0.23
C TYR A 29 3.22 3.98 -0.08
N VAL A 30 4.52 3.83 -0.33
CA VAL A 30 5.12 2.51 -0.56
C VAL A 30 4.98 1.63 0.68
N ALA A 31 5.28 2.17 1.86
CA ALA A 31 5.19 1.46 3.13
C ALA A 31 3.75 1.01 3.45
N TYR A 32 2.77 1.87 3.19
CA TYR A 32 1.34 1.55 3.31
C TYR A 32 0.94 0.39 2.39
N ASN A 33 1.26 0.49 1.09
CA ASN A 33 0.92 -0.56 0.13
C ASN A 33 1.63 -1.88 0.44
N PHE A 34 2.88 -1.81 0.92
CA PHE A 34 3.61 -2.99 1.35
C PHE A 34 2.99 -3.64 2.59
N ALA A 35 2.54 -2.86 3.57
CA ALA A 35 1.87 -3.37 4.76
C ALA A 35 0.56 -4.10 4.42
N LEU A 36 -0.23 -3.57 3.48
CA LEU A 36 -1.43 -4.26 2.98
C LEU A 36 -1.08 -5.54 2.21
N ALA A 37 -0.08 -5.48 1.32
CA ALA A 37 0.35 -6.64 0.56
C ALA A 37 0.88 -7.77 1.47
N MET A 38 1.53 -7.41 2.58
CA MET A 38 2.12 -8.36 3.51
C MET A 38 1.11 -9.34 4.09
N VAL A 39 -0.12 -8.89 4.36
CA VAL A 39 -1.18 -9.74 4.91
C VAL A 39 -1.42 -10.95 4.00
N VAL A 40 -1.33 -10.76 2.69
CA VAL A 40 -1.48 -11.85 1.71
C VAL A 40 -0.17 -12.60 1.48
N LEU A 41 0.95 -11.88 1.43
CA LEU A 41 2.26 -12.50 1.16
C LEU A 41 2.67 -13.50 2.24
N THR A 42 2.30 -13.28 3.51
CA THR A 42 2.61 -14.23 4.59
C THR A 42 1.83 -15.54 4.46
N GLU A 43 0.60 -15.50 3.94
CA GLU A 43 -0.21 -16.71 3.71
C GLU A 43 0.37 -17.57 2.57
N TYR A 44 0.94 -16.92 1.56
CA TYR A 44 1.54 -17.60 0.39
C TYR A 44 3.00 -18.07 0.62
N GLN A 45 3.61 -17.74 1.76
CA GLN A 45 5.02 -18.04 2.03
C GLN A 45 5.32 -19.56 2.03
N SER A 46 4.38 -20.40 2.46
CA SER A 46 4.59 -21.85 2.62
C SER A 46 4.71 -22.62 1.29
N VAL A 47 4.28 -22.03 0.17
CA VAL A 47 4.14 -22.72 -1.12
C VAL A 47 5.23 -22.32 -2.13
N SER A 48 5.97 -21.23 -1.88
CA SER A 48 6.86 -20.63 -2.88
C SER A 48 8.35 -20.81 -2.57
N ARG A 49 9.15 -21.09 -3.61
CA ARG A 49 10.62 -21.12 -3.49
C ARG A 49 11.16 -19.69 -3.41
N ARG A 50 12.22 -19.49 -2.63
CA ARG A 50 12.85 -18.18 -2.43
C ARG A 50 13.22 -17.47 -3.75
N ARG A 51 13.68 -18.21 -4.76
CA ARG A 51 14.03 -17.63 -6.08
C ARG A 51 12.82 -17.06 -6.80
N ASP A 52 11.71 -17.79 -6.80
CA ASP A 52 10.48 -17.40 -7.49
C ASP A 52 9.86 -16.17 -6.82
N GLY A 53 9.93 -16.09 -5.50
CA GLY A 53 9.52 -14.90 -4.74
C GLY A 53 10.31 -13.64 -5.11
N ILE A 54 11.64 -13.74 -5.30
CA ILE A 54 12.48 -12.58 -5.70
C ILE A 54 12.14 -12.13 -7.12
N ILE A 55 11.99 -13.07 -8.05
CA ILE A 55 11.63 -12.75 -9.44
C ILE A 55 10.24 -12.14 -9.51
N GLY A 56 9.27 -12.69 -8.77
CA GLY A 56 7.92 -12.14 -8.65
C GLY A 56 7.90 -10.73 -8.07
N ALA A 57 8.68 -10.46 -7.01
CA ALA A 57 8.81 -9.13 -6.43
C ALA A 57 9.44 -8.13 -7.42
N ALA A 58 10.46 -8.54 -8.18
CA ALA A 58 11.11 -7.69 -9.17
C ALA A 58 10.15 -7.31 -10.32
N TRP A 59 9.47 -8.29 -10.92
CA TRP A 59 8.51 -8.04 -11.99
C TRP A 59 7.27 -7.28 -11.52
N GLY A 60 6.74 -7.63 -10.34
CA GLY A 60 5.61 -6.93 -9.74
C GLY A 60 5.94 -5.47 -9.43
N GLY A 61 7.09 -5.21 -8.81
CA GLY A 61 7.55 -3.85 -8.52
C GLY A 61 7.80 -3.03 -9.79
N PHE A 62 8.42 -3.62 -10.81
CA PHE A 62 8.64 -2.95 -12.10
C PHE A 62 7.32 -2.57 -12.79
N LEU A 63 6.38 -3.52 -12.87
CA LEU A 63 5.08 -3.29 -13.49
C LEU A 63 4.27 -2.23 -12.75
N LEU A 64 4.20 -2.30 -11.41
CA LEU A 64 3.52 -1.32 -10.59
C LEU A 64 4.17 0.07 -10.70
N GLY A 65 5.50 0.14 -10.72
CA GLY A 65 6.24 1.38 -10.92
C GLY A 65 5.93 2.03 -12.27
N LEU A 66 5.91 1.23 -13.34
CA LEU A 66 5.52 1.70 -14.67
C LEU A 66 4.09 2.24 -14.68
N LEU A 67 3.15 1.53 -14.06
CA LEU A 67 1.75 1.97 -13.97
C LEU A 67 1.61 3.30 -13.20
N VAL A 68 2.37 3.51 -12.12
CA VAL A 68 2.38 4.78 -11.38
C VAL A 68 2.88 5.93 -12.25
N VAL A 69 3.93 5.70 -13.05
CA VAL A 69 4.46 6.71 -13.99
C VAL A 69 3.42 7.06 -15.05
N LEU A 70 2.76 6.06 -15.64
CA LEU A 70 1.70 6.28 -16.63
C LEU A 70 0.51 7.03 -16.03
N ASN A 71 0.15 6.72 -14.78
CA ASN A 71 -0.91 7.41 -14.05
C ASN A 71 -0.57 8.89 -13.83
N TYR A 72 0.67 9.17 -13.39
CA TYR A 72 1.16 10.54 -13.22
C TYR A 72 1.12 11.34 -14.52
N LEU A 73 1.57 10.76 -15.63
CA LEU A 73 1.53 11.40 -16.96
C LEU A 73 0.09 11.65 -17.43
N ALA A 74 -0.84 10.73 -17.14
CA ALA A 74 -2.24 10.92 -17.47
C ALA A 74 -2.88 12.06 -16.67
N LEU A 75 -2.61 12.13 -15.36
CA LEU A 75 -3.17 13.15 -14.47
C LEU A 75 -2.61 14.55 -14.73
N SER A 76 -1.31 14.66 -15.03
CA SER A 76 -0.66 15.96 -15.24
C SER A 76 -1.29 16.76 -16.39
N ARG A 77 -1.86 16.09 -17.39
CA ARG A 77 -2.55 16.70 -18.53
C ARG A 77 -3.86 17.41 -18.17
N PHE A 78 -4.50 17.04 -17.05
CA PHE A 78 -5.81 17.56 -16.65
C PHE A 78 -5.75 18.44 -15.39
N LEU A 79 -4.55 18.85 -14.96
CA LEU A 79 -4.39 19.85 -13.91
C LEU A 79 -4.83 21.25 -14.41
N PRO A 80 -5.44 22.08 -13.55
CA PRO A 80 -5.71 21.86 -12.12
C PRO A 80 -7.06 21.19 -11.83
N ILE A 81 -7.92 20.97 -12.82
CA ILE A 81 -9.33 20.58 -12.66
C ILE A 81 -9.49 19.27 -11.86
N ILE A 82 -8.55 18.33 -12.01
CA ILE A 82 -8.60 17.02 -11.35
C ILE A 82 -8.48 17.07 -9.81
N THR A 83 -7.97 18.17 -9.22
CA THR A 83 -7.79 18.27 -7.76
C THR A 83 -9.10 18.38 -7.00
N HIS A 84 -10.19 18.74 -7.68
CA HIS A 84 -11.53 18.83 -7.09
C HIS A 84 -12.27 17.48 -7.05
N TYR A 85 -11.71 16.42 -7.67
CA TYR A 85 -12.33 15.11 -7.72
C TYR A 85 -11.73 14.18 -6.68
N GLN A 86 -12.58 13.42 -5.98
CA GLN A 86 -12.14 12.42 -4.99
C GLN A 86 -11.29 11.31 -5.64
N VAL A 87 -11.64 10.91 -6.86
CA VAL A 87 -10.90 9.91 -7.65
C VAL A 87 -10.51 10.53 -9.00
N PRO A 88 -9.36 11.24 -9.07
CA PRO A 88 -8.91 11.97 -10.26
C PRO A 88 -8.89 11.13 -11.55
N MET A 89 -8.43 9.89 -11.47
CA MET A 89 -8.35 9.00 -12.64
C MET A 89 -9.72 8.59 -13.19
N LEU A 90 -10.76 8.53 -12.36
CA LEU A 90 -12.11 8.23 -12.82
C LEU A 90 -12.66 9.38 -13.67
N TYR A 91 -12.30 10.63 -13.34
CA TYR A 91 -12.60 11.79 -14.18
C TYR A 91 -11.88 11.70 -15.53
N VAL A 92 -10.59 11.39 -15.53
CA VAL A 92 -9.80 11.22 -16.77
C VAL A 92 -10.40 10.13 -17.66
N ALA A 93 -10.81 8.99 -17.10
CA ALA A 93 -11.48 7.93 -17.84
C ALA A 93 -12.77 8.41 -18.52
N GLY A 94 -13.54 9.29 -17.86
CA GLY A 94 -14.73 9.92 -18.41
C GLY A 94 -14.47 10.92 -19.53
N GLN A 95 -13.29 11.53 -19.57
CA GLN A 95 -12.89 12.42 -20.67
C GLN A 95 -12.54 11.66 -21.96
N ILE A 96 -12.20 10.37 -21.85
CA ILE A 96 -11.91 9.52 -23.01
C ILE A 96 -13.22 9.03 -23.64
N SER A 97 -14.05 8.34 -22.85
CA SER A 97 -15.39 7.94 -23.26
C SER A 97 -16.24 7.53 -22.06
N ILE A 98 -17.56 7.56 -22.22
CA ILE A 98 -18.49 7.08 -21.18
C ILE A 98 -18.32 5.58 -20.91
N TYR A 99 -18.02 4.77 -21.94
CA TYR A 99 -17.77 3.34 -21.80
C TYR A 99 -16.50 3.07 -20.98
N THR A 100 -15.42 3.80 -21.26
CA THR A 100 -14.16 3.71 -20.51
C THR A 100 -14.38 4.05 -19.03
N LYS A 101 -15.19 5.06 -18.73
CA LYS A 101 -15.57 5.40 -17.36
C LYS A 101 -16.27 4.24 -16.66
N TYR A 102 -17.27 3.62 -17.30
CA TYR A 102 -17.97 2.47 -16.70
C TYR A 102 -17.04 1.30 -16.44
N VAL A 103 -16.21 0.94 -17.42
CA VAL A 103 -15.20 -0.13 -17.26
C VAL A 103 -14.25 0.19 -16.10
N TYR A 104 -13.74 1.41 -16.04
CA TYR A 104 -12.84 1.84 -14.97
C TYR A 104 -13.52 1.80 -13.60
N THR A 105 -14.78 2.23 -13.49
CA THR A 105 -15.54 2.12 -12.23
C THR A 105 -15.67 0.68 -11.78
N VAL A 106 -15.98 -0.26 -12.69
CA VAL A 106 -16.11 -1.69 -12.35
C VAL A 106 -14.76 -2.26 -11.91
N VAL A 107 -13.68 -1.98 -12.63
CA VAL A 107 -12.33 -2.45 -12.28
C VAL A 107 -11.88 -1.88 -10.94
N LEU A 108 -12.12 -0.59 -10.69
CA LEU A 108 -11.80 0.05 -9.42
C LEU A 108 -12.60 -0.58 -8.27
N TRP A 109 -13.88 -0.83 -8.48
CA TRP A 109 -14.74 -1.45 -7.45
C TRP A 109 -14.28 -2.87 -7.14
N LEU A 110 -13.98 -3.68 -8.16
CA LEU A 110 -13.43 -5.02 -7.98
C LEU A 110 -12.09 -4.98 -7.24
N GLY A 111 -11.19 -4.05 -7.59
CA GLY A 111 -9.88 -3.91 -6.94
C GLY A 111 -9.98 -3.55 -5.46
N ILE A 112 -10.90 -2.65 -5.10
CA ILE A 112 -11.18 -2.29 -3.70
C ILE A 112 -11.74 -3.50 -2.96
N LEU A 113 -12.71 -4.22 -3.53
CA LEU A 113 -13.31 -5.40 -2.91
C LEU A 113 -12.30 -6.53 -2.69
N THR A 114 -11.49 -6.87 -3.69
CA THR A 114 -10.50 -7.94 -3.54
C THR A 114 -9.47 -7.61 -2.46
N THR A 115 -9.04 -6.34 -2.37
CA THR A 115 -8.11 -5.89 -1.35
C THR A 115 -8.74 -5.91 0.04
N ALA A 116 -10.02 -5.51 0.15
CA ALA A 116 -10.76 -5.57 1.40
C ALA A 116 -10.93 -7.02 1.88
N ILE A 117 -11.38 -7.92 1.00
CA ILE A 117 -11.58 -9.34 1.32
C ILE A 117 -10.26 -9.98 1.77
N ALA A 118 -9.17 -9.77 1.02
CA ALA A 118 -7.87 -10.36 1.33
C ALA A 118 -7.32 -9.88 2.68
N ASN A 119 -7.43 -8.57 2.97
CA ASN A 119 -6.98 -8.02 4.25
C ASN A 119 -7.89 -8.43 5.42
N THR A 120 -9.21 -8.43 5.25
CA THR A 120 -10.13 -8.92 6.28
C THR A 120 -9.88 -10.39 6.58
N TYR A 121 -9.66 -11.22 5.56
CA TYR A 121 -9.33 -12.62 5.73
C TYR A 121 -8.07 -12.82 6.57
N GLY A 122 -6.93 -12.25 6.14
CA GLY A 122 -5.66 -12.46 6.85
C GLY A 122 -5.62 -11.80 8.23
N PHE A 123 -6.28 -10.66 8.40
CA PHE A 123 -6.42 -10.03 9.72
C PHE A 123 -7.27 -10.86 10.68
N THR A 124 -8.39 -11.40 10.19
CA THR A 124 -9.28 -12.26 10.99
C THR A 124 -8.57 -13.53 11.43
N GLN A 125 -7.81 -14.18 10.53
CA GLN A 125 -7.07 -15.39 10.84
C GLN A 125 -6.04 -15.15 11.96
N ARG A 126 -5.26 -14.07 11.86
CA ARG A 126 -4.29 -13.68 12.89
C ARG A 126 -4.93 -13.35 14.24
N ILE A 127 -6.07 -12.65 14.24
CA ILE A 127 -6.79 -12.36 15.50
C ILE A 127 -7.34 -13.62 16.14
N ALA A 128 -7.90 -14.53 15.34
CA ALA A 128 -8.45 -15.79 15.83
C ALA A 128 -7.35 -16.65 16.48
N GLU A 129 -6.18 -16.76 15.84
CA GLU A 129 -5.02 -17.46 16.40
C GLU A 129 -4.50 -16.82 17.68
N PHE A 130 -4.41 -15.49 17.74
CA PHE A 130 -3.90 -14.78 18.92
C PHE A 130 -4.88 -14.77 20.10
N SER A 131 -6.18 -14.63 19.84
CA SER A 131 -7.19 -14.46 20.89
C SER A 131 -7.84 -15.78 21.33
N GLY A 132 -7.68 -16.86 20.55
CA GLY A 132 -8.33 -18.15 20.80
C GLY A 132 -9.84 -18.19 20.50
N PHE A 133 -10.40 -17.11 19.93
CA PHE A 133 -11.80 -17.06 19.52
C PHE A 133 -12.02 -17.75 18.16
N SER A 134 -13.26 -18.20 17.89
CA SER A 134 -13.60 -18.80 16.60
C SER A 134 -13.47 -17.77 15.45
N TYR A 135 -12.98 -18.21 14.30
CA TYR A 135 -12.83 -17.41 13.10
C TYR A 135 -14.10 -16.62 12.72
N SER A 136 -15.28 -17.25 12.77
CA SER A 136 -16.55 -16.62 12.39
C SER A 136 -16.90 -15.40 13.26
N TRP A 137 -16.65 -15.48 14.56
CA TRP A 137 -16.84 -14.35 15.48
C TRP A 137 -15.88 -13.21 15.19
N CYS A 138 -14.59 -13.51 14.97
CA CYS A 138 -13.60 -12.51 14.60
C CYS A 138 -13.93 -11.84 13.26
N LEU A 139 -14.44 -12.59 12.28
CA LEU A 139 -14.84 -12.08 10.97
C LEU A 139 -15.96 -11.05 11.11
N ILE A 140 -17.04 -11.43 11.81
CA ILE A 140 -18.20 -10.54 12.03
C ILE A 140 -17.75 -9.27 12.74
N MET A 141 -16.91 -9.37 13.76
CA MET A 141 -16.38 -8.21 14.48
C MET A 141 -15.54 -7.32 13.56
N CYS A 142 -14.60 -7.88 12.80
CA CYS A 142 -13.76 -7.11 11.87
C CYS A 142 -14.59 -6.40 10.79
N SER A 143 -15.56 -7.10 10.18
CA SER A 143 -16.44 -6.51 9.17
C SER A 143 -17.32 -5.41 9.77
N THR A 144 -17.88 -5.62 10.96
CA THR A 144 -18.75 -4.63 11.63
C THR A 144 -17.98 -3.37 12.00
N LEU A 145 -16.73 -3.51 12.48
CA LEU A 145 -15.86 -2.37 12.80
C LEU A 145 -15.41 -1.58 11.56
N ALA A 146 -15.37 -2.22 10.38
CA ALA A 146 -15.00 -1.56 9.13
C ALA A 146 -16.14 -0.71 8.54
N LEU A 147 -17.41 -1.02 8.83
CA LEU A 147 -18.58 -0.28 8.31
C LEU A 147 -18.57 1.23 8.61
N PRO A 148 -18.39 1.70 9.86
CA PRO A 148 -18.40 3.14 10.14
C PRO A 148 -17.26 3.88 9.43
N LEU A 149 -16.13 3.22 9.19
CA LEU A 149 -15.01 3.79 8.44
C LEU A 149 -15.34 3.88 6.95
N SER A 150 -16.09 2.93 6.40
CA SER A 150 -16.47 2.93 4.98
C SER A 150 -17.48 4.02 4.58
N MET A 151 -18.21 4.59 5.55
CA MET A 151 -19.20 5.66 5.31
C MET A 151 -18.57 7.06 5.19
N GLN A 152 -17.27 7.21 5.47
CA GLN A 152 -16.58 8.51 5.35
C GLN A 152 -16.19 8.81 3.90
N ASP A 153 -16.05 10.09 3.56
CA ASP A 153 -15.59 10.53 2.25
C ASP A 153 -14.22 9.95 1.90
N PHE A 154 -14.08 9.48 0.65
CA PHE A 154 -12.84 8.86 0.17
C PHE A 154 -11.62 9.76 0.36
N SER A 155 -11.73 11.06 0.06
CA SER A 155 -10.61 12.00 0.22
C SER A 155 -10.18 12.18 1.68
N LEU A 156 -11.14 12.21 2.62
CA LEU A 156 -10.83 12.28 4.06
C LEU A 156 -10.21 10.98 4.55
N LEU A 157 -10.72 9.85 4.08
CA LEU A 157 -10.21 8.54 4.40
C LEU A 157 -8.75 8.40 3.93
N VAL A 158 -8.47 8.70 2.67
CA VAL A 158 -7.12 8.66 2.11
C VAL A 158 -6.20 9.65 2.82
N GLY A 159 -6.65 10.89 3.03
CA GLY A 159 -5.85 11.94 3.67
C GLY A 159 -5.44 11.63 5.11
N ARG A 160 -6.24 10.87 5.87
CA ARG A 160 -5.94 10.51 7.27
C ARG A 160 -5.38 9.10 7.43
N ILE A 161 -5.99 8.13 6.79
CA ILE A 161 -5.64 6.71 6.97
C ILE A 161 -4.29 6.41 6.28
N TYR A 162 -4.01 6.98 5.10
CA TYR A 162 -2.77 6.64 4.39
C TYR A 162 -1.52 7.05 5.17
N PRO A 163 -1.40 8.27 5.75
CA PRO A 163 -0.23 8.60 6.57
C PRO A 163 -0.10 7.73 7.82
N ILE A 164 -1.21 7.45 8.50
CA ILE A 164 -1.19 6.63 9.74
C ILE A 164 -0.73 5.20 9.43
N PHE A 165 -1.36 4.54 8.47
CA PHE A 165 -0.97 3.19 8.07
C PHE A 165 0.39 3.16 7.36
N GLY A 166 0.77 4.24 6.67
CA GLY A 166 2.10 4.40 6.08
C GLY A 166 3.18 4.42 7.15
N MET A 167 2.99 5.10 8.28
CA MET A 167 3.93 5.10 9.40
C MET A 167 4.02 3.71 10.04
N LEU A 168 2.88 3.04 10.25
CA LEU A 168 2.87 1.64 10.74
C LEU A 168 3.60 0.70 9.77
N GLY A 169 3.32 0.82 8.48
CA GLY A 169 4.00 0.07 7.44
C GLY A 169 5.50 0.35 7.40
N LEU A 170 5.91 1.58 7.68
CA LEU A 170 7.31 1.99 7.67
C LEU A 170 8.07 1.31 8.82
N ILE A 171 7.45 1.23 10.01
CA ILE A 171 8.00 0.46 11.14
C ILE A 171 8.19 -1.00 10.72
N ILE A 172 7.18 -1.61 10.10
CA ILE A 172 7.24 -3.00 9.64
C ILE A 172 8.38 -3.21 8.63
N VAL A 173 8.50 -2.33 7.63
CA VAL A 173 9.56 -2.40 6.61
C VAL A 173 10.94 -2.28 7.26
N ILE A 174 11.14 -1.35 8.19
CA ILE A 174 12.41 -1.17 8.91
C ILE A 174 12.77 -2.42 9.71
N VAL A 175 11.80 -3.00 10.43
CA VAL A 175 12.01 -4.22 11.22
C VAL A 175 12.43 -5.39 10.33
N ILE A 176 11.75 -5.59 9.20
CA ILE A 176 12.07 -6.66 8.25
C ILE A 176 13.45 -6.46 7.63
N ILE A 177 13.78 -5.25 7.17
CA ILE A 177 15.11 -4.96 6.61
C ILE A 177 16.20 -5.18 7.67
N GLY A 178 15.95 -4.74 8.91
CA GLY A 178 16.87 -4.94 10.03
C GLY A 178 17.09 -6.42 10.36
N GLN A 179 16.03 -7.22 10.36
CA GLN A 179 16.11 -8.66 10.63
C GLN A 179 16.81 -9.40 9.48
N ALA A 180 16.46 -9.10 8.23
CA ALA A 180 17.11 -9.65 7.05
C ALA A 180 18.61 -9.30 7.00
N GLY A 181 18.99 -8.07 7.38
CA GLY A 181 20.38 -7.66 7.48
C GLY A 181 21.18 -8.47 8.51
N LYS A 182 20.59 -8.70 9.69
CA LYS A 182 21.19 -9.56 10.73
C LYS A 182 21.39 -11.00 10.24
N ASP A 183 20.41 -11.57 9.57
CA ASP A 183 20.49 -12.95 9.04
C ASP A 183 21.59 -13.09 7.97
N ILE A 184 21.74 -12.09 7.10
CA ILE A 184 22.80 -12.06 6.08
C ILE A 184 24.18 -11.94 6.75
N LEU A 185 24.33 -11.05 7.74
CA LEU A 185 25.57 -10.89 8.49
C LEU A 185 25.97 -12.17 9.22
N GLN A 186 25.02 -12.85 9.86
CA GLN A 186 25.26 -14.13 10.53
C GLN A 186 25.71 -15.22 9.54
N ARG A 187 25.06 -15.34 8.38
CA ARG A 187 25.47 -16.27 7.32
C ARG A 187 26.87 -15.97 6.81
N MET A 188 27.20 -14.70 6.64
CA MET A 188 28.52 -14.27 6.18
C MET A 188 29.60 -14.59 7.23
N TYR A 189 29.34 -14.31 8.51
CA TYR A 189 30.24 -14.66 9.60
C TYR A 189 30.48 -16.18 9.68
N TYR A 190 29.39 -16.97 9.62
CA TYR A 190 29.50 -18.43 9.64
C TYR A 190 30.30 -18.97 8.46
N ASN A 191 30.02 -18.50 7.23
CA ASN A 191 30.76 -18.91 6.04
C ASN A 191 32.25 -18.53 6.13
N ILE A 192 32.59 -17.34 6.64
CA ILE A 192 33.99 -16.91 6.83
C ILE A 192 34.68 -17.78 7.88
N CYS A 193 34.02 -18.06 9.01
CA CYS A 193 34.55 -18.98 10.03
C CYS A 193 34.75 -20.38 9.47
N GLN A 194 33.81 -20.89 8.66
CA GLN A 194 33.93 -22.21 8.05
C GLN A 194 35.06 -22.26 7.02
N LEU A 195 35.23 -21.20 6.22
CA LEU A 195 36.35 -21.06 5.28
C LEU A 195 37.70 -21.03 6.02
N TYR A 196 37.77 -20.29 7.12
CA TYR A 196 38.98 -20.15 7.93
C TYR A 196 39.39 -21.48 8.61
N TRP A 197 38.43 -22.27 9.07
CA TRP A 197 38.69 -23.61 9.62
C TRP A 197 38.96 -24.66 8.53
N GLY A 198 38.35 -24.53 7.35
CA GLY A 198 38.63 -25.39 6.19
C GLY A 198 40.02 -25.18 5.58
N LEU A 199 40.56 -23.96 5.66
CA LEU A 199 41.93 -23.61 5.23
C LEU A 199 43.02 -24.05 6.23
N ARG A 200 42.65 -24.52 7.43
CA ARG A 200 43.57 -24.90 8.50
C ARG A 200 43.77 -26.42 8.63
N ARG A 201 43.19 -27.20 7.71
CA ARG A 201 43.43 -28.64 7.51
C ARG A 201 44.18 -28.84 6.21
#